data_AF-A0A936YHP4-F1
#
_entry.id   AF-A0A936YHP4-F1
#
_cell.length_a   1.000
_cell.length_b   1.000
_cell.length_c   1.000
_cell.angle_alpha   90.00
_cell.angle_beta   90.00
_cell.angle_gamma   90.00
#
_symmetry.space_group_name_H-M   'P 1'
#
loop_
_entity.id
_entity.type
_entity.pdbx_description
1 polymer ?
#
loop_
_entity_poly.entity_id
_entity_poly.type
_entity_poly.pdbx_seq_one_letter_code
_entity_poly.pdbx_strand_id
1 'polypeptide(L)'
;MLLTSTSDLIRIVYSAETTVDLDIQAGWADQTTTAFTPGRTNTNETNASGATATIVGSPDTSTQRQVKTIVIYNAQATYSNTVTVQHYDGSLAVDVWSGTLSPGESVEYDGTKWNRLNSSGTLVTSGLTASDVQSQTTNGAGVWTKPTSFTPKFVEVIMWGAGGGGGAGASLVTVSCGGAGGGGGAYNRRIFRASDLGTTEDFIVGTGGTAGAPGAAGAAGGNGGIGGTTSFSTNNYLRAFGGGGGIGGAISGAAGGGGGGGGQASAGAVGTTAFGVGGGPGTSAITIANPSCAGSGGPITVITTHNAMYGGGGGGGHTATPAQVVGGSSMFGGGGGGCGGGKITAGPAVNQPSAGGASNAFTAGGGGAAGVSQNAPTAGTAGADGNSRIGGSGGGGGGSTVQAATAGAVGGKGGSHGGGGGGGGCGHNAGLGGAGGAGGAGAIYIFSY
;
A
#
# COMPACT_ATOMS: atom_id res chain seq x y z
N MET A 1 -7.11 34.07 33.28
CA MET A 1 -8.50 34.21 33.76
C MET A 1 -8.47 35.03 35.04
N LEU A 2 -9.43 35.94 35.27
CA LEU A 2 -9.41 36.91 36.37
C LEU A 2 -10.69 36.81 37.19
N LEU A 3 -10.54 36.79 38.53
CA LEU A 3 -11.62 36.93 39.51
C LEU A 3 -11.46 38.33 40.13
N THR A 4 -12.46 39.18 39.94
CA THR A 4 -12.40 40.62 40.23
C THR A 4 -13.37 41.08 41.31
N SER A 5 -14.28 40.21 41.75
CA SER A 5 -15.22 40.45 42.85
C SER A 5 -15.13 39.38 43.94
N THR A 6 -15.66 39.67 45.14
CA THR A 6 -15.74 38.70 46.24
C THR A 6 -16.75 37.57 46.02
N SER A 7 -17.46 37.58 44.88
CA SER A 7 -18.38 36.51 44.47
C SER A 7 -17.84 35.66 43.32
N ASP A 8 -16.74 36.09 42.68
CA ASP A 8 -16.14 35.41 41.53
C ASP A 8 -15.44 34.13 41.99
N LEU A 9 -15.71 32.98 41.37
CA LEU A 9 -15.03 31.71 41.65
C LEU A 9 -14.91 30.84 40.40
N ILE A 10 -14.00 29.85 40.45
CA ILE A 10 -13.94 28.78 39.47
C ILE A 10 -14.45 27.50 40.11
N ARG A 11 -15.45 26.89 39.44
CA ARG A 11 -16.00 25.60 39.83
C ARG A 11 -16.03 24.66 38.64
N ILE A 12 -16.16 23.38 38.93
CA ILE A 12 -16.41 22.36 37.92
C ILE A 12 -17.80 21.76 38.13
N VAL A 13 -18.43 21.41 37.01
CA VAL A 13 -19.58 20.50 36.94
C VAL A 13 -19.06 19.23 36.30
N TYR A 14 -19.32 18.08 36.89
CA TYR A 14 -18.84 16.82 36.36
C TYR A 14 -19.93 15.77 36.32
N SER A 15 -19.87 14.90 35.32
CA SER A 15 -20.74 13.74 35.22
C SER A 15 -19.96 12.50 34.78
N ALA A 16 -20.17 11.41 35.51
CA ALA A 16 -19.71 10.06 35.19
C ALA A 16 -20.90 9.11 35.03
N GLU A 17 -20.66 7.97 34.39
CA GLU A 17 -21.63 6.90 34.24
C GLU A 17 -21.89 6.16 35.57
N THR A 18 -20.89 6.06 36.44
CA THR A 18 -20.97 5.31 37.72
C THR A 18 -20.23 6.00 38.87
N THR A 19 -18.92 6.21 38.76
CA THR A 19 -18.08 6.83 39.81
C THR A 19 -17.22 7.96 39.28
N VAL A 20 -17.08 9.03 40.06
CA VAL A 20 -16.20 10.17 39.78
C VAL A 20 -14.93 10.02 40.65
N ASP A 21 -13.77 10.24 40.06
CA ASP A 21 -12.49 10.40 40.77
C ASP A 21 -11.61 11.31 39.90
N LEU A 22 -11.56 12.58 40.31
CA LEU A 22 -10.82 13.63 39.64
C LEU A 22 -9.79 14.20 40.60
N ASP A 23 -8.52 14.15 40.19
CA ASP A 23 -7.44 14.87 40.87
C ASP A 23 -7.32 16.25 40.23
N ILE A 24 -7.51 17.29 41.03
CA ILE A 24 -7.52 18.68 40.57
C ILE A 24 -6.48 19.48 41.34
N GLN A 25 -5.70 20.25 40.60
CA GLN A 25 -4.81 21.26 41.16
C GLN A 25 -5.11 22.60 40.51
N ALA A 26 -5.24 23.65 41.31
CA ALA A 26 -5.30 25.02 40.80
C ALA A 26 -4.25 25.90 41.47
N GLY A 27 -3.54 26.67 40.66
CA GLY A 27 -2.59 27.69 41.09
C GLY A 27 -3.10 29.07 40.71
N TRP A 28 -3.02 30.02 41.63
CA TRP A 28 -3.48 31.39 41.45
C TRP A 28 -2.59 32.38 42.18
N ALA A 29 -2.76 33.66 41.90
CA ALA A 29 -2.12 34.71 42.68
C ALA A 29 -3.09 35.85 42.95
N ASP A 30 -3.14 36.26 44.21
CA ASP A 30 -3.85 37.44 44.65
C ASP A 30 -3.01 38.68 44.41
N GLN A 31 -3.68 39.71 43.92
CA GLN A 31 -3.10 41.00 43.61
C GLN A 31 -3.88 42.08 44.36
N THR A 32 -3.15 42.85 45.16
CA THR A 32 -3.64 44.13 45.71
C THR A 32 -2.83 45.26 45.06
N THR A 33 -3.05 46.49 45.49
CA THR A 33 -2.24 47.63 45.03
C THR A 33 -0.77 47.54 45.42
N THR A 34 -0.41 46.70 46.40
CA THR A 34 0.95 46.62 46.96
C THR A 34 1.49 45.19 47.10
N ALA A 35 0.66 44.16 46.95
CA ALA A 35 1.07 42.77 47.19
C ALA A 35 0.74 41.86 46.00
N PHE A 36 1.60 40.85 45.83
CA PHE A 36 1.40 39.71 44.95
C PHE A 36 1.57 38.43 45.77
N THR A 37 0.49 37.70 46.01
CA THR A 37 0.47 36.56 46.92
C THR A 37 0.03 35.31 46.18
N PRO A 38 0.97 34.42 45.79
CA PRO A 38 0.65 33.13 45.20
C PRO A 38 -0.12 32.23 46.18
N GLY A 39 -1.07 31.48 45.66
CA GLY A 39 -1.86 30.49 46.37
C GLY A 39 -2.15 29.27 45.51
N ARG A 40 -2.63 28.21 46.15
CA ARG A 40 -3.03 26.97 45.47
C ARG A 40 -4.17 26.27 46.19
N THR A 41 -4.88 25.43 45.45
CA THR A 41 -5.87 24.49 45.97
C THR A 41 -5.63 23.14 45.31
N ASN A 42 -5.59 22.08 46.13
CA ASN A 42 -5.60 20.70 45.66
C ASN A 42 -6.94 20.09 46.07
N THR A 43 -7.64 19.47 45.13
CA THR A 43 -8.98 18.92 45.35
C THR A 43 -9.03 17.52 44.75
N ASN A 44 -9.47 16.54 45.54
CA ASN A 44 -9.81 15.21 45.07
C ASN A 44 -11.34 15.10 45.08
N GLU A 45 -11.96 15.07 43.90
CA GLU A 45 -13.41 14.99 43.77
C GLU A 45 -13.87 13.56 43.55
N THR A 46 -14.57 13.01 44.55
CA THR A 46 -15.13 11.64 44.53
C THR A 46 -16.64 11.60 44.73
N ASN A 47 -17.30 12.76 44.71
CA ASN A 47 -18.74 12.88 44.95
C ASN A 47 -19.56 12.35 43.76
N ALA A 48 -20.88 12.23 43.98
CA ALA A 48 -21.81 11.74 42.97
C ALA A 48 -21.81 12.60 41.67
N SER A 49 -22.02 11.91 40.56
CA SER A 49 -22.18 12.51 39.22
C SER A 49 -23.25 13.61 39.21
N GLY A 50 -22.98 14.72 38.52
CA GLY A 50 -23.86 15.88 38.39
C GLY A 50 -23.69 16.97 39.46
N ALA A 51 -22.77 16.78 40.41
CA ALA A 51 -22.47 17.78 41.44
C ALA A 51 -21.57 18.92 40.91
N THR A 52 -21.46 20.00 41.71
CA THR A 52 -20.54 21.10 41.47
C THR A 52 -19.49 21.19 42.57
N ALA A 53 -18.22 21.40 42.20
CA ALA A 53 -17.13 21.59 43.15
C ALA A 53 -16.34 22.87 42.87
N THR A 54 -16.10 23.67 43.91
CA THR A 54 -15.27 24.88 43.80
C THR A 54 -13.79 24.50 43.81
N ILE A 55 -13.07 24.85 42.75
CA ILE A 55 -11.64 24.52 42.57
C ILE A 55 -10.74 25.75 42.71
N VAL A 56 -11.31 26.95 42.58
CA VAL A 56 -10.67 28.22 42.98
C VAL A 56 -11.72 29.06 43.69
N GLY A 57 -11.50 29.34 44.99
CA GLY A 57 -12.40 30.17 45.78
C GLY A 57 -12.36 31.65 45.39
N SER A 58 -13.27 32.44 45.95
CA SER A 58 -13.36 33.88 45.70
C SER A 58 -12.24 34.68 46.39
N PRO A 59 -11.80 35.79 45.79
CA PRO A 59 -10.86 36.70 46.44
C PRO A 59 -11.53 37.46 47.61
N ASP A 60 -10.71 37.92 48.55
CA ASP A 60 -11.15 38.81 49.62
C ASP A 60 -11.48 40.22 49.10
N THR A 61 -12.14 41.04 49.93
CA THR A 61 -12.40 42.45 49.61
C THR A 61 -11.12 43.18 49.26
N SER A 62 -11.17 44.03 48.22
CA SER A 62 -10.02 44.82 47.72
C SER A 62 -8.86 43.99 47.13
N THR A 63 -9.11 42.74 46.76
CA THR A 63 -8.16 41.84 46.12
C THR A 63 -8.71 41.33 44.78
N GLN A 64 -7.88 41.23 43.75
CA GLN A 64 -8.19 40.47 42.54
C GLN A 64 -7.34 39.20 42.48
N ARG A 65 -7.91 38.10 41.98
CA ARG A 65 -7.20 36.82 41.84
C ARG A 65 -7.00 36.48 40.37
N GLN A 66 -5.76 36.28 39.96
CA GLN A 66 -5.44 35.75 38.63
C GLN A 66 -5.18 34.25 38.73
N VAL A 67 -5.99 33.46 38.01
CA VAL A 67 -5.73 32.03 37.85
C VAL A 67 -4.55 31.85 36.91
N LYS A 68 -3.54 31.12 37.38
CA LYS A 68 -2.30 30.85 36.65
C LYS A 68 -2.32 29.47 36.02
N THR A 69 -2.73 28.46 36.78
CA THR A 69 -2.82 27.08 36.31
C THR A 69 -4.06 26.39 36.85
N ILE A 70 -4.65 25.51 36.04
CA ILE A 70 -5.62 24.52 36.51
C ILE A 70 -5.24 23.20 35.83
N VAL A 71 -5.12 22.12 36.57
CA VAL A 71 -4.96 20.76 36.03
C VAL A 71 -6.11 19.92 36.57
N ILE A 72 -6.81 19.21 35.68
CA ILE A 72 -7.85 18.25 36.04
C ILE A 72 -7.46 16.93 35.39
N TYR A 73 -7.19 15.93 36.21
CA TYR A 73 -6.79 14.60 35.78
C TYR A 73 -7.89 13.58 36.13
N ASN A 74 -8.26 12.74 35.17
CA ASN A 74 -9.18 11.65 35.43
C ASN A 74 -8.44 10.46 36.05
N ALA A 75 -8.51 10.36 37.37
CA ALA A 75 -7.90 9.28 38.15
C ALA A 75 -8.73 7.99 38.15
N GLN A 76 -9.95 8.01 37.62
CA GLN A 76 -10.76 6.79 37.44
C GLN A 76 -10.04 5.79 36.53
N ALA A 77 -9.98 4.54 36.99
CA ALA A 77 -9.34 3.45 36.25
C ALA A 77 -10.16 2.93 35.06
N THR A 78 -11.47 3.18 35.04
CA THR A 78 -12.39 2.51 34.10
C THR A 78 -13.30 3.47 33.35
N TYR A 79 -13.82 4.50 34.02
CA TYR A 79 -14.88 5.33 33.46
C TYR A 79 -14.37 6.69 33.00
N SER A 80 -14.99 7.20 31.93
CA SER A 80 -14.74 8.56 31.46
C SER A 80 -15.56 9.56 32.28
N ASN A 81 -14.99 10.72 32.56
CA ASN A 81 -15.65 11.83 33.24
C ASN A 81 -15.85 12.97 32.25
N THR A 82 -17.09 13.42 32.08
CA THR A 82 -17.35 14.70 31.40
C THR A 82 -17.22 15.81 32.41
N VAL A 83 -16.38 16.79 32.13
CA VAL A 83 -16.07 17.90 33.02
C VAL A 83 -16.35 19.20 32.30
N THR A 84 -17.03 20.11 32.97
CA THR A 84 -17.27 21.48 32.51
C THR A 84 -16.74 22.43 33.56
N VAL A 85 -15.75 23.24 33.20
CA VAL A 85 -15.17 24.26 34.07
C VAL A 85 -15.97 25.54 33.87
N GLN A 86 -16.39 26.16 34.96
CA GLN A 86 -17.22 27.36 34.97
C GLN A 86 -16.52 28.49 35.73
N HIS A 87 -16.57 29.68 35.15
CA HIS A 87 -16.38 30.92 35.89
C HIS A 87 -17.75 31.42 36.37
N TYR A 88 -17.90 31.63 37.67
CA TYR A 88 -19.14 32.08 38.29
C TYR A 88 -18.93 33.40 39.01
N ASP A 89 -19.70 34.44 38.69
CA ASP A 89 -19.52 35.81 39.23
C ASP A 89 -20.45 36.14 40.42
N GLY A 90 -21.15 35.14 40.96
CA GLY A 90 -22.19 35.33 41.98
C GLY A 90 -23.61 35.35 41.42
N SER A 91 -23.78 35.51 40.10
CA SER A 91 -25.09 35.49 39.42
C SER A 91 -25.10 34.57 38.19
N LEU A 92 -24.11 34.68 37.32
CA LEU A 92 -24.00 33.94 36.07
C LEU A 92 -22.85 32.94 36.11
N ALA A 93 -23.10 31.73 35.61
CA ALA A 93 -22.06 30.74 35.35
C ALA A 93 -21.76 30.70 33.85
N VAL A 94 -20.50 30.93 33.48
CA VAL A 94 -20.01 30.84 32.10
C VAL A 94 -19.08 29.64 31.99
N ASP A 95 -19.40 28.72 31.08
CA ASP A 95 -18.54 27.58 30.77
C ASP A 95 -17.29 28.09 30.03
N VAL A 96 -16.13 27.91 30.65
CA VAL A 96 -14.82 28.34 30.10
C VAL A 96 -14.07 27.19 29.45
N TRP A 97 -14.47 25.95 29.73
CA TRP A 97 -14.04 24.73 29.04
C TRP A 97 -15.05 23.61 29.30
N SER A 98 -15.25 22.73 28.32
CA SER A 98 -16.01 21.48 28.50
C SER A 98 -15.37 20.37 27.67
N GLY A 99 -15.34 19.15 28.22
CA GLY A 99 -14.83 17.99 27.51
C GLY A 99 -14.94 16.71 28.32
N THR A 100 -14.79 15.58 27.62
CA THR A 100 -14.71 14.25 28.23
C THR A 100 -13.24 13.84 28.39
N LEU A 101 -12.91 13.40 29.60
CA LEU A 101 -11.62 12.83 29.95
C LEU A 101 -11.80 11.33 30.19
N SER A 102 -11.18 10.49 29.37
CA SER A 102 -11.06 9.05 29.58
C SER A 102 -10.06 8.74 30.71
N PRO A 103 -10.01 7.49 31.23
CA PRO A 103 -9.05 7.09 32.24
C PRO A 103 -7.61 7.54 31.91
N GLY A 104 -7.00 8.27 32.84
CA GLY A 104 -5.64 8.78 32.71
C GLY A 104 -5.46 10.01 31.82
N GLU A 105 -6.51 10.54 31.19
CA GLU A 105 -6.42 11.82 30.46
C GLU A 105 -6.53 13.02 31.40
N SER A 106 -6.07 14.18 30.94
CA SER A 106 -6.19 15.43 31.67
C SER A 106 -6.51 16.63 30.79
N VAL A 107 -6.93 17.72 31.43
CA VAL A 107 -6.93 19.05 30.83
C VAL A 107 -6.15 20.00 31.72
N GLU A 108 -5.38 20.89 31.09
CA GLU A 108 -4.60 21.94 31.72
C GLU A 108 -4.99 23.32 31.20
N TYR A 109 -5.21 24.29 32.08
CA TYR A 109 -5.16 25.71 31.78
C TYR A 109 -3.76 26.24 32.10
N ASP A 110 -3.07 26.81 31.12
CA ASP A 110 -1.69 27.32 31.26
C ASP A 110 -1.60 28.83 31.57
N GLY A 111 -2.73 29.45 31.89
CA GLY A 111 -2.85 30.89 32.07
C GLY A 111 -3.25 31.64 30.80
N THR A 112 -3.19 30.98 29.63
CA THR A 112 -3.57 31.56 28.34
C THR A 112 -4.66 30.75 27.63
N LYS A 113 -4.55 29.42 27.63
CA LYS A 113 -5.45 28.51 26.91
C LYS A 113 -5.64 27.21 27.68
N TRP A 114 -6.65 26.46 27.25
CA TRP A 114 -6.88 25.09 27.69
C TRP A 114 -6.20 24.10 26.75
N ASN A 115 -5.50 23.13 27.32
CA ASN A 115 -4.74 22.08 26.66
C ASN A 115 -5.25 20.73 27.17
N ARG A 116 -5.90 19.93 26.32
CA ARG A 116 -6.27 18.54 26.67
C ARG A 116 -5.08 17.63 26.40
N LEU A 117 -4.75 16.74 27.31
CA LEU A 117 -3.65 15.78 27.22
C LEU A 117 -4.23 14.36 27.20
N ASN A 118 -3.69 13.48 26.35
CA ASN A 118 -4.02 12.06 26.37
C ASN A 118 -3.36 11.36 27.58
N SER A 119 -3.63 10.06 27.77
CA SER A 119 -3.07 9.27 28.87
C SER A 119 -1.54 9.12 28.87
N SER A 120 -0.88 9.50 27.78
CA SER A 120 0.58 9.57 27.67
C SER A 120 1.15 10.98 27.89
N GLY A 121 0.31 11.95 28.28
CA GLY A 121 0.72 13.34 28.51
C GLY A 121 0.97 14.16 27.23
N THR A 122 0.46 13.72 26.08
CA THR A 122 0.62 14.43 24.80
C THR A 122 -0.60 15.30 24.50
N LEU A 123 -0.36 16.51 23.98
CA LEU A 123 -1.41 17.46 23.60
C LEU A 123 -2.35 16.87 22.54
N VAL A 124 -3.63 16.87 22.85
CA VAL A 124 -4.72 16.54 21.93
C VAL A 124 -5.11 17.82 21.19
N THR A 125 -4.49 18.05 20.05
CA THR A 125 -4.88 19.11 19.11
C THR A 125 -6.04 18.60 18.25
N SER A 126 -7.28 18.85 18.66
CA SER A 126 -8.49 18.48 17.90
C SER A 126 -8.36 18.87 16.42
N GLY A 127 -8.52 17.90 15.50
CA GLY A 127 -8.56 18.18 14.05
C GLY A 127 -8.07 17.09 13.08
N LEU A 128 -7.49 15.98 13.54
CA LEU A 128 -7.44 14.79 12.68
C LEU A 128 -8.79 14.09 12.83
N THR A 129 -9.61 14.08 11.77
CA THR A 129 -10.64 13.05 11.64
C THR A 129 -9.97 11.73 11.96
N ALA A 130 -10.40 11.06 13.04
CA ALA A 130 -9.86 9.76 13.40
C ALA A 130 -9.81 8.91 12.13
N SER A 131 -8.64 8.37 11.81
CA SER A 131 -8.41 7.66 10.56
C SER A 131 -7.88 6.28 10.86
N ASP A 132 -8.24 5.32 10.04
CA ASP A 132 -7.78 3.93 10.16
C ASP A 132 -7.31 3.41 8.79
N VAL A 133 -6.29 2.54 8.82
CA VAL A 133 -5.71 1.92 7.62
C VAL A 133 -5.67 0.42 7.81
N GLN A 134 -6.41 -0.29 6.96
CA GLN A 134 -6.40 -1.75 6.90
C GLN A 134 -5.75 -2.20 5.60
N SER A 135 -4.62 -2.91 5.71
CA SER A 135 -3.85 -3.43 4.58
C SER A 135 -4.04 -4.94 4.41
N GLN A 136 -4.30 -5.38 3.19
CA GLN A 136 -4.49 -6.78 2.82
C GLN A 136 -3.49 -7.14 1.71
N THR A 137 -2.40 -7.81 2.07
CA THR A 137 -1.30 -8.17 1.17
C THR A 137 -1.13 -9.69 1.01
N THR A 138 -1.83 -10.48 1.81
CA THR A 138 -1.90 -11.94 1.65
C THR A 138 -2.92 -12.30 0.57
N ASN A 139 -2.54 -13.18 -0.36
CA ASN A 139 -3.43 -13.62 -1.44
C ASN A 139 -4.62 -14.44 -0.91
N GLY A 140 -5.75 -14.33 -1.59
CA GLY A 140 -6.97 -15.05 -1.26
C GLY A 140 -8.13 -14.15 -0.83
N ALA A 141 -9.24 -14.79 -0.46
CA ALA A 141 -10.43 -14.12 0.00
C ALA A 141 -10.30 -13.66 1.46
N GLY A 142 -10.96 -12.55 1.80
CA GLY A 142 -11.06 -12.05 3.16
C GLY A 142 -12.24 -11.10 3.31
N VAL A 143 -12.42 -10.59 4.53
CA VAL A 143 -13.52 -9.68 4.88
C VAL A 143 -12.93 -8.42 5.50
N TRP A 144 -13.23 -7.28 4.91
CA TRP A 144 -12.96 -5.98 5.51
C TRP A 144 -14.09 -5.63 6.47
N THR A 145 -13.74 -5.08 7.64
CA THR A 145 -14.72 -4.57 8.62
C THR A 145 -14.48 -3.09 8.83
N LYS A 146 -15.56 -2.30 8.68
CA LYS A 146 -15.55 -0.86 8.86
C LYS A 146 -15.15 -0.52 10.31
N PRO A 147 -14.21 0.43 10.51
CA PRO A 147 -13.81 0.85 11.85
C PRO A 147 -14.98 1.38 12.66
N THR A 148 -15.03 1.02 13.96
CA THR A 148 -16.07 1.44 14.90
C THR A 148 -15.55 2.36 16.00
N SER A 149 -14.23 2.55 16.11
CA SER A 149 -13.59 3.51 17.02
C SER A 149 -13.91 4.98 16.67
N PHE A 150 -14.47 5.21 15.48
CA PHE A 150 -15.05 6.47 15.02
C PHE A 150 -16.14 6.18 13.98
N THR A 151 -16.80 7.23 13.46
CA THR A 151 -17.75 7.10 12.36
C THR A 151 -17.13 7.66 11.07
N PRO A 152 -16.58 6.81 10.18
CA PRO A 152 -16.03 7.27 8.92
C PRO A 152 -17.09 7.99 8.08
N LYS A 153 -16.68 9.03 7.35
CA LYS A 153 -17.50 9.68 6.32
C LYS A 153 -17.08 9.24 4.93
N PHE A 154 -15.80 8.93 4.76
CA PHE A 154 -15.26 8.43 3.51
C PHE A 154 -14.46 7.15 3.74
N VAL A 155 -14.46 6.32 2.71
CA VAL A 155 -13.60 5.14 2.62
C VAL A 155 -12.90 5.18 1.27
N GLU A 156 -11.58 5.22 1.29
CA GLU A 156 -10.75 5.13 0.10
C GLU A 156 -10.16 3.74 -0.02
N VAL A 157 -10.35 3.11 -1.17
CA VAL A 157 -9.77 1.81 -1.50
C VAL A 157 -8.76 2.01 -2.62
N ILE A 158 -7.54 1.53 -2.37
CA ILE A 158 -6.45 1.47 -3.36
C ILE A 158 -6.06 0.00 -3.51
N MET A 159 -5.88 -0.46 -4.74
CA MET A 159 -5.61 -1.88 -4.98
C MET A 159 -4.79 -2.16 -6.23
N TRP A 160 -4.13 -3.31 -6.21
CA TRP A 160 -3.33 -3.84 -7.31
C TRP A 160 -3.78 -5.24 -7.68
N GLY A 161 -3.92 -5.51 -8.98
CA GLY A 161 -4.01 -6.87 -9.51
C GLY A 161 -2.67 -7.58 -9.42
N ALA A 162 -2.67 -8.91 -9.51
CA ALA A 162 -1.43 -9.68 -9.44
C ALA A 162 -0.66 -9.66 -10.78
N GLY A 163 0.65 -9.88 -10.74
CA GLY A 163 1.47 -9.99 -11.95
C GLY A 163 1.30 -11.36 -12.60
N GLY A 164 1.50 -11.42 -13.92
CA GLY A 164 1.60 -12.69 -14.65
C GLY A 164 2.96 -13.36 -14.45
N GLY A 165 3.00 -14.68 -14.57
CA GLY A 165 4.25 -15.45 -14.53
C GLY A 165 5.04 -15.33 -15.83
N GLY A 166 6.37 -15.44 -15.75
CA GLY A 166 7.24 -15.55 -16.91
C GLY A 166 7.15 -16.93 -17.57
N GLY A 167 7.34 -16.99 -18.88
CA GLY A 167 7.52 -18.24 -19.60
C GLY A 167 8.85 -18.90 -19.26
N ALA A 168 8.94 -20.21 -19.42
CA ALA A 168 10.20 -20.94 -19.29
C ALA A 168 11.02 -20.91 -20.57
N GLY A 169 12.32 -21.11 -20.46
CA GLY A 169 13.18 -21.35 -21.63
C GLY A 169 12.96 -22.74 -22.23
N ALA A 170 13.26 -22.86 -23.53
CA ALA A 170 13.38 -24.15 -24.21
C ALA A 170 14.72 -24.84 -23.90
N SER A 171 14.84 -26.11 -24.30
CA SER A 171 16.12 -26.82 -24.33
C SER A 171 16.39 -27.47 -25.68
N LEU A 172 17.46 -27.03 -26.36
CA LEU A 172 17.96 -27.64 -27.60
C LEU A 172 19.45 -27.36 -27.78
N VAL A 173 20.14 -28.18 -28.57
CA VAL A 173 21.56 -27.98 -28.94
C VAL A 173 21.73 -26.83 -29.94
N THR A 174 20.80 -26.72 -30.89
CA THR A 174 20.86 -25.77 -32.01
C THR A 174 20.19 -24.44 -31.62
N VAL A 175 19.03 -24.14 -32.18
CA VAL A 175 18.31 -22.89 -31.94
C VAL A 175 17.26 -23.09 -30.87
N SER A 176 17.31 -22.31 -29.81
CA SER A 176 16.25 -22.29 -28.79
C SER A 176 16.14 -20.92 -28.13
N CYS A 177 14.90 -20.54 -27.83
CA CYS A 177 14.62 -19.25 -27.20
C CYS A 177 14.46 -19.39 -25.68
N GLY A 178 14.75 -18.30 -24.98
CA GLY A 178 14.30 -18.12 -23.60
C GLY A 178 12.80 -17.88 -23.55
N GLY A 179 12.22 -18.01 -22.36
CA GLY A 179 10.86 -17.59 -22.11
C GLY A 179 10.73 -16.07 -22.10
N ALA A 180 9.56 -15.58 -22.47
CA ALA A 180 9.22 -14.17 -22.36
C ALA A 180 8.79 -13.82 -20.92
N GLY A 181 8.85 -12.54 -20.55
CA GLY A 181 8.40 -12.05 -19.25
C GLY A 181 6.87 -11.97 -19.13
N GLY A 182 6.34 -12.08 -17.91
CA GLY A 182 4.93 -11.86 -17.60
C GLY A 182 4.58 -10.37 -17.50
N GLY A 183 3.34 -10.00 -17.76
CA GLY A 183 2.85 -8.63 -17.60
C GLY A 183 2.64 -8.25 -16.14
N GLY A 184 2.73 -6.96 -15.83
CA GLY A 184 2.38 -6.43 -14.51
C GLY A 184 0.86 -6.36 -14.30
N GLY A 185 0.42 -6.29 -13.04
CA GLY A 185 -0.99 -6.09 -12.66
C GLY A 185 -1.40 -4.62 -12.70
N ALA A 186 -2.70 -4.38 -12.85
CA ALA A 186 -3.26 -3.03 -12.84
C ALA A 186 -3.29 -2.43 -11.43
N TYR A 187 -3.35 -1.11 -11.35
CA TYR A 187 -3.71 -0.29 -10.20
C TYR A 187 -5.15 0.22 -10.36
N ASN A 188 -5.90 0.29 -9.27
CA ASN A 188 -7.17 1.01 -9.24
C ASN A 188 -7.39 1.69 -7.88
N ARG A 189 -8.16 2.78 -7.89
CA ARG A 189 -8.46 3.60 -6.72
C ARG A 189 -9.89 4.11 -6.80
N ARG A 190 -10.59 4.11 -5.66
CA ARG A 190 -11.91 4.73 -5.54
C ARG A 190 -12.18 5.23 -4.13
N ILE A 191 -12.87 6.37 -4.05
CA ILE A 191 -13.42 6.91 -2.80
C ILE A 191 -14.92 6.62 -2.77
N PHE A 192 -15.39 6.13 -1.63
CA PHE A 192 -16.78 5.86 -1.31
C PHE A 192 -17.24 6.79 -0.19
N ARG A 193 -18.53 7.14 -0.18
CA ARG A 193 -19.14 7.57 1.09
C ARG A 193 -19.22 6.34 1.99
N ALA A 194 -18.91 6.49 3.27
CA ALA A 194 -18.94 5.37 4.20
C ALA A 194 -20.34 4.76 4.36
N SER A 195 -21.40 5.53 4.09
CA SER A 195 -22.79 5.06 4.08
C SER A 195 -23.12 4.11 2.93
N ASP A 196 -22.34 4.15 1.85
CA ASP A 196 -22.60 3.35 0.64
C ASP A 196 -22.00 1.94 0.76
N LEU A 197 -21.21 1.70 1.82
CA LEU A 197 -20.60 0.41 2.15
C LEU A 197 -21.31 -0.21 3.37
N GLY A 198 -21.37 -1.53 3.40
CA GLY A 198 -21.82 -2.29 4.56
C GLY A 198 -20.93 -2.07 5.80
N THR A 199 -21.31 -2.66 6.92
CA THR A 199 -20.40 -2.79 8.08
C THR A 199 -19.21 -3.69 7.75
N THR A 200 -19.40 -4.63 6.82
CA THR A 200 -18.37 -5.49 6.26
C THR A 200 -18.47 -5.55 4.74
N GLU A 201 -17.34 -5.74 4.07
CA GLU A 201 -17.26 -5.99 2.63
C GLU A 201 -16.26 -7.13 2.37
N ASP A 202 -16.62 -8.06 1.49
CA ASP A 202 -15.68 -9.09 1.06
C ASP A 202 -14.61 -8.50 0.15
N PHE A 203 -13.41 -9.07 0.17
CA PHE A 203 -12.37 -8.76 -0.78
C PHE A 203 -11.64 -10.01 -1.25
N ILE A 204 -10.96 -9.90 -2.39
CA ILE A 204 -10.04 -10.91 -2.88
C ILE A 204 -8.73 -10.22 -3.23
N VAL A 205 -7.62 -10.71 -2.69
CA VAL A 205 -6.27 -10.35 -3.13
C VAL A 205 -5.81 -11.36 -4.19
N GLY A 206 -5.52 -10.87 -5.40
CA GLY A 206 -5.13 -11.71 -6.52
C GLY A 206 -3.84 -12.50 -6.25
N THR A 207 -3.84 -13.78 -6.60
CA THR A 207 -2.64 -14.63 -6.56
C THR A 207 -1.74 -14.36 -7.77
N GLY A 208 -0.43 -14.29 -7.56
CA GLY A 208 0.54 -14.18 -8.66
C GLY A 208 0.45 -15.31 -9.68
N GLY A 209 0.66 -14.99 -10.95
CA GLY A 209 0.68 -15.99 -12.02
C GLY A 209 1.81 -17.01 -11.83
N THR A 210 1.53 -18.28 -12.13
CA THR A 210 2.49 -19.37 -11.98
C THR A 210 3.66 -19.23 -12.95
N ALA A 211 4.86 -19.62 -12.52
CA ALA A 211 6.01 -19.73 -13.42
C ALA A 211 5.75 -20.74 -14.54
N GLY A 212 6.27 -20.46 -15.74
CA GLY A 212 6.32 -21.44 -16.81
C GLY A 212 7.20 -22.64 -16.43
N ALA A 213 6.75 -23.84 -16.80
CA ALA A 213 7.48 -25.07 -16.54
C ALA A 213 8.68 -25.21 -17.50
N PRO A 214 9.89 -25.54 -16.99
CA PRO A 214 11.08 -25.79 -17.80
C PRO A 214 10.85 -26.68 -19.02
N GLY A 215 11.40 -26.29 -20.18
CA GLY A 215 11.47 -27.19 -21.33
C GLY A 215 12.36 -28.39 -21.02
N ALA A 216 11.83 -29.60 -21.21
CA ALA A 216 12.63 -30.82 -21.19
C ALA A 216 13.65 -30.82 -22.34
N ALA A 217 14.64 -31.73 -22.30
CA ALA A 217 15.59 -31.90 -23.38
C ALA A 217 14.88 -32.07 -24.74
N GLY A 218 15.16 -31.17 -25.69
CA GLY A 218 14.53 -31.17 -27.01
C GLY A 218 13.12 -30.58 -27.06
N ALA A 219 12.62 -29.98 -25.97
CA ALA A 219 11.27 -29.45 -25.85
C ALA A 219 11.22 -27.93 -25.61
N ALA A 220 10.09 -27.35 -26.00
CA ALA A 220 9.77 -25.95 -25.72
C ALA A 220 9.50 -25.72 -24.23
N GLY A 221 9.66 -24.48 -23.78
CA GLY A 221 9.28 -24.08 -22.43
C GLY A 221 7.76 -23.92 -22.30
N GLY A 222 7.25 -24.09 -21.08
CA GLY A 222 5.85 -23.79 -20.75
C GLY A 222 5.59 -22.29 -20.63
N ASN A 223 4.37 -21.88 -20.96
CA ASN A 223 3.89 -20.50 -20.74
C ASN A 223 3.75 -20.20 -19.25
N GLY A 224 3.93 -18.93 -18.87
CA GLY A 224 3.56 -18.45 -17.55
C GLY A 224 2.03 -18.36 -17.39
N GLY A 225 1.58 -18.41 -16.13
CA GLY A 225 0.18 -18.24 -15.77
C GLY A 225 -0.24 -16.77 -15.73
N ILE A 226 -1.53 -16.51 -15.95
CA ILE A 226 -2.14 -15.18 -15.76
C ILE A 226 -2.24 -14.88 -14.27
N GLY A 227 -1.99 -13.63 -13.89
CA GLY A 227 -2.16 -13.13 -12.52
C GLY A 227 -3.63 -12.99 -12.14
N GLY A 228 -3.95 -13.29 -10.88
CA GLY A 228 -5.28 -13.15 -10.31
C GLY A 228 -5.76 -11.70 -10.24
N THR A 229 -7.07 -11.52 -10.35
CA THR A 229 -7.74 -10.23 -10.16
C THR A 229 -7.89 -9.96 -8.67
N THR A 230 -7.65 -8.71 -8.27
CA THR A 230 -7.96 -8.21 -6.94
C THR A 230 -9.30 -7.48 -6.99
N SER A 231 -10.20 -7.75 -6.04
CA SER A 231 -11.56 -7.18 -6.00
C SER A 231 -11.94 -6.72 -4.60
N PHE A 232 -12.75 -5.67 -4.52
CA PHE A 232 -13.35 -5.18 -3.27
C PHE A 232 -14.88 -5.11 -3.39
N SER A 233 -15.55 -5.56 -2.33
CA SER A 233 -16.99 -5.82 -2.20
C SER A 233 -17.51 -7.01 -3.03
N THR A 234 -18.53 -7.70 -2.51
CA THR A 234 -19.29 -8.74 -3.22
C THR A 234 -19.97 -8.21 -4.48
N ASN A 235 -20.37 -6.93 -4.47
CA ASN A 235 -20.90 -6.23 -5.64
C ASN A 235 -19.80 -5.77 -6.61
N ASN A 236 -18.53 -6.09 -6.32
CA ASN A 236 -17.36 -5.74 -7.10
C ASN A 236 -17.27 -4.25 -7.44
N TYR A 237 -17.40 -3.40 -6.42
CA TYR A 237 -17.35 -1.95 -6.60
C TYR A 237 -16.03 -1.44 -7.17
N LEU A 238 -14.94 -2.19 -6.97
CA LEU A 238 -13.64 -1.90 -7.53
C LEU A 238 -12.89 -3.19 -7.89
N ARG A 239 -12.20 -3.19 -9.03
CA ARG A 239 -11.33 -4.28 -9.48
C ARG A 239 -10.02 -3.74 -10.03
N ALA A 240 -8.95 -4.49 -9.81
CA ALA A 240 -7.69 -4.35 -10.51
C ALA A 240 -7.30 -5.73 -11.07
N PHE A 241 -7.24 -5.85 -12.38
CA PHE A 241 -7.00 -7.14 -13.03
C PHE A 241 -5.52 -7.47 -13.10
N GLY A 242 -5.22 -8.75 -13.16
CA GLY A 242 -3.85 -9.24 -13.23
C GLY A 242 -3.22 -9.17 -14.62
N GLY A 243 -1.90 -9.24 -14.65
CA GLY A 243 -1.11 -9.32 -15.87
C GLY A 243 -1.15 -10.71 -16.52
N GLY A 244 -0.96 -10.77 -17.82
CA GLY A 244 -0.88 -12.00 -18.60
C GLY A 244 0.46 -12.71 -18.46
N GLY A 245 0.48 -14.01 -18.74
CA GLY A 245 1.71 -14.81 -18.70
C GLY A 245 2.63 -14.58 -19.89
N GLY A 246 3.95 -14.72 -19.70
CA GLY A 246 4.90 -14.75 -20.81
C GLY A 246 4.82 -16.06 -21.59
N ILE A 247 4.98 -16.01 -22.91
CA ILE A 247 5.07 -17.24 -23.72
C ILE A 247 6.37 -18.00 -23.40
N GLY A 248 6.30 -19.33 -23.41
CA GLY A 248 7.47 -20.19 -23.29
C GLY A 248 8.39 -20.08 -24.51
N GLY A 249 9.68 -20.32 -24.29
CA GLY A 249 10.68 -20.32 -25.34
C GLY A 249 10.43 -21.46 -26.34
N ALA A 250 10.59 -21.17 -27.62
CA ALA A 250 10.48 -22.15 -28.69
C ALA A 250 11.80 -22.93 -28.90
N ILE A 251 11.69 -24.14 -29.45
CA ILE A 251 12.82 -24.94 -29.99
C ILE A 251 13.14 -24.57 -31.46
N SER A 252 12.61 -23.43 -31.90
CA SER A 252 12.91 -22.80 -33.17
C SER A 252 13.22 -21.33 -32.90
N GLY A 253 13.82 -20.63 -33.85
CA GLY A 253 14.02 -19.18 -33.77
C GLY A 253 12.71 -18.42 -33.97
N ALA A 254 11.60 -18.87 -33.40
CA ALA A 254 10.33 -18.17 -33.47
C ALA A 254 10.32 -16.99 -32.49
N ALA A 255 9.67 -15.90 -32.88
CA ALA A 255 9.42 -14.78 -31.98
C ALA A 255 8.44 -15.19 -30.87
N GLY A 256 8.60 -14.59 -29.69
CA GLY A 256 7.76 -14.86 -28.54
C GLY A 256 7.43 -13.58 -27.78
N GLY A 257 6.14 -13.28 -27.65
CA GLY A 257 5.64 -12.07 -26.99
C GLY A 257 5.65 -12.22 -25.47
N GLY A 258 5.97 -11.13 -24.78
CA GLY A 258 5.70 -11.06 -23.34
C GLY A 258 4.21 -11.04 -23.04
N GLY A 259 3.86 -11.29 -21.78
CA GLY A 259 2.48 -11.18 -21.31
C GLY A 259 1.99 -9.73 -21.35
N GLY A 260 0.73 -9.51 -21.73
CA GLY A 260 0.13 -8.19 -21.65
C GLY A 260 -0.05 -7.74 -20.20
N GLY A 261 0.10 -6.46 -19.91
CA GLY A 261 -0.22 -5.91 -18.59
C GLY A 261 -1.73 -5.99 -18.28
N GLY A 262 -2.08 -6.06 -17.00
CA GLY A 262 -3.47 -5.99 -16.55
C GLY A 262 -4.06 -4.60 -16.77
N GLY A 263 -5.34 -4.52 -17.11
CA GLY A 263 -6.09 -3.26 -17.21
C GLY A 263 -7.10 -3.11 -16.08
N GLN A 264 -7.86 -2.01 -16.09
CA GLN A 264 -8.97 -1.81 -15.14
C GLN A 264 -10.27 -2.48 -15.61
N ALA A 265 -10.34 -2.96 -16.86
CA ALA A 265 -11.53 -3.64 -17.40
C ALA A 265 -11.32 -5.14 -17.67
N SER A 266 -10.09 -5.61 -17.84
CA SER A 266 -9.78 -7.03 -18.05
C SER A 266 -8.33 -7.36 -17.70
N ALA A 267 -8.06 -8.65 -17.52
CA ALA A 267 -6.69 -9.15 -17.40
C ALA A 267 -5.92 -9.00 -18.71
N GLY A 268 -4.59 -8.99 -18.60
CA GLY A 268 -3.71 -9.12 -19.75
C GLY A 268 -3.71 -10.55 -20.29
N ALA A 269 -3.55 -10.69 -21.60
CA ALA A 269 -3.46 -11.99 -22.26
C ALA A 269 -2.04 -12.57 -22.16
N VAL A 270 -1.96 -13.90 -22.24
CA VAL A 270 -0.69 -14.60 -22.43
C VAL A 270 -0.06 -14.16 -23.75
N GLY A 271 1.25 -14.05 -23.78
CA GLY A 271 2.01 -13.75 -24.99
C GLY A 271 1.75 -14.73 -26.13
N THR A 272 1.77 -14.22 -27.36
CA THR A 272 1.72 -15.01 -28.61
C THR A 272 2.97 -14.73 -29.45
N THR A 273 3.08 -15.34 -30.63
CA THR A 273 4.13 -15.00 -31.60
C THR A 273 3.97 -13.61 -32.21
N ALA A 274 2.83 -12.94 -31.99
CA ALA A 274 2.60 -11.56 -32.41
C ALA A 274 2.88 -10.56 -31.26
N PHE A 275 2.24 -10.76 -30.11
CA PHE A 275 2.42 -9.99 -28.86
C PHE A 275 1.48 -10.54 -27.77
N GLY A 276 1.65 -10.10 -26.53
CA GLY A 276 0.64 -10.26 -25.47
C GLY A 276 -0.30 -9.07 -25.42
N VAL A 277 -1.60 -9.31 -25.63
CA VAL A 277 -2.62 -8.25 -25.57
C VAL A 277 -2.74 -7.71 -24.14
N GLY A 278 -2.60 -6.39 -23.97
CA GLY A 278 -2.85 -5.73 -22.69
C GLY A 278 -4.35 -5.66 -22.34
N GLY A 279 -4.67 -5.61 -21.06
CA GLY A 279 -6.05 -5.55 -20.56
C GLY A 279 -6.75 -4.22 -20.87
N GLY A 280 -8.07 -4.26 -21.10
CA GLY A 280 -8.87 -3.10 -21.49
C GLY A 280 -8.97 -1.99 -20.43
N PRO A 281 -9.59 -0.83 -20.74
CA PRO A 281 -10.61 -0.61 -21.79
C PRO A 281 -10.11 -0.08 -23.15
N GLY A 282 -8.80 -0.04 -23.41
CA GLY A 282 -8.22 0.45 -24.68
C GLY A 282 -8.13 -0.60 -25.80
N THR A 283 -7.89 -0.15 -27.03
CA THR A 283 -7.60 -1.05 -28.16
C THR A 283 -6.26 -1.73 -27.95
N SER A 284 -6.29 -3.06 -27.98
CA SER A 284 -5.16 -3.99 -27.87
C SER A 284 -4.11 -3.79 -28.96
N ALA A 285 -3.27 -2.77 -28.84
CA ALA A 285 -2.21 -2.49 -29.80
C ALA A 285 -0.90 -2.16 -29.07
N ILE A 286 0.21 -2.43 -29.75
CA ILE A 286 1.57 -2.06 -29.34
C ILE A 286 1.77 -0.54 -29.55
N THR A 287 0.83 0.29 -29.11
CA THR A 287 0.79 1.71 -29.48
C THR A 287 1.28 2.61 -28.35
N ILE A 288 1.98 3.67 -28.74
CA ILE A 288 2.80 4.61 -27.94
C ILE A 288 1.99 5.42 -26.90
N ALA A 289 0.66 5.28 -26.85
CA ALA A 289 -0.21 5.91 -25.88
C ALA A 289 -1.36 4.97 -25.51
N ASN A 290 -1.12 4.07 -24.55
CA ASN A 290 -2.19 3.28 -23.98
C ASN A 290 -3.11 4.18 -23.13
N PRO A 291 -4.45 4.04 -23.17
CA PRO A 291 -5.31 4.73 -22.22
C PRO A 291 -4.80 4.48 -20.82
N SER A 292 -4.81 5.50 -19.97
CA SER A 292 -4.21 5.43 -18.65
C SER A 292 -4.66 4.23 -17.82
N CYS A 293 -5.88 3.74 -18.04
CA CYS A 293 -6.52 2.61 -17.38
C CYS A 293 -6.31 1.24 -18.05
N ALA A 294 -5.70 1.17 -19.23
CA ALA A 294 -5.42 -0.08 -19.93
C ALA A 294 -4.01 -0.61 -19.59
N GLY A 295 -3.84 -1.93 -19.65
CA GLY A 295 -2.54 -2.58 -19.51
C GLY A 295 -1.76 -2.56 -20.81
N SER A 296 -0.44 -2.41 -20.75
CA SER A 296 0.37 -2.32 -21.97
C SER A 296 0.50 -3.68 -22.67
N GLY A 297 0.62 -3.70 -23.99
CA GLY A 297 0.97 -4.92 -24.72
C GLY A 297 2.38 -5.43 -24.36
N GLY A 298 2.56 -6.75 -24.35
CA GLY A 298 3.86 -7.40 -24.20
C GLY A 298 4.51 -7.62 -25.58
N PRO A 299 5.56 -6.87 -25.94
CA PRO A 299 6.08 -6.85 -27.31
C PRO A 299 6.84 -8.13 -27.70
N ILE A 300 6.99 -8.32 -29.02
CA ILE A 300 7.97 -9.25 -29.62
C ILE A 300 9.23 -8.53 -30.15
N THR A 301 9.18 -7.20 -30.33
CA THR A 301 10.30 -6.40 -30.88
C THR A 301 10.87 -5.43 -29.85
N VAL A 302 12.11 -4.98 -30.05
CA VAL A 302 12.75 -3.99 -29.18
C VAL A 302 12.04 -2.65 -29.32
N ILE A 303 11.04 -2.46 -28.48
CA ILE A 303 10.42 -1.19 -28.20
C ILE A 303 10.57 -0.93 -26.69
N THR A 304 10.76 0.31 -26.30
CA THR A 304 10.93 0.71 -24.88
C THR A 304 9.72 1.48 -24.34
N THR A 305 8.64 1.50 -25.12
CA THR A 305 7.44 2.32 -24.89
C THR A 305 6.23 1.53 -24.38
N HIS A 306 6.40 0.24 -24.05
CA HIS A 306 5.33 -0.64 -23.58
C HIS A 306 5.06 -0.46 -22.07
N ASN A 307 4.86 0.80 -21.69
CA ASN A 307 4.65 1.26 -20.33
C ASN A 307 3.18 1.60 -20.10
N ALA A 308 2.75 1.63 -18.84
CA ALA A 308 1.39 1.98 -18.45
C ALA A 308 1.35 3.05 -17.35
N MET A 309 0.18 3.65 -17.12
CA MET A 309 0.00 4.56 -15.99
C MET A 309 -0.71 3.85 -14.84
N TYR A 310 -2.00 3.51 -15.01
CA TYR A 310 -2.79 2.73 -14.07
C TYR A 310 -2.88 1.25 -14.45
N GLY A 311 -2.72 0.88 -15.72
CA GLY A 311 -2.53 -0.53 -16.07
C GLY A 311 -1.15 -1.06 -15.66
N GLY A 312 -0.93 -2.35 -15.87
CA GLY A 312 0.40 -2.95 -15.72
C GLY A 312 1.28 -2.77 -16.96
N GLY A 313 2.60 -2.79 -16.76
CA GLY A 313 3.57 -2.84 -17.86
C GLY A 313 3.54 -4.18 -18.59
N GLY A 314 3.80 -4.17 -19.90
CA GLY A 314 3.89 -5.41 -20.68
C GLY A 314 5.19 -6.16 -20.40
N GLY A 315 5.15 -7.48 -20.34
CA GLY A 315 6.35 -8.31 -20.22
C GLY A 315 7.25 -8.21 -21.46
N GLY A 316 8.55 -8.38 -21.27
CA GLY A 316 9.52 -8.38 -22.37
C GLY A 316 9.47 -9.67 -23.19
N GLY A 317 9.37 -9.57 -24.51
CA GLY A 317 9.48 -10.71 -25.42
C GLY A 317 10.81 -10.76 -26.17
N HIS A 318 10.79 -11.49 -27.30
CA HIS A 318 11.94 -11.68 -28.17
C HIS A 318 11.53 -11.83 -29.64
N THR A 319 12.42 -11.40 -30.53
CA THR A 319 12.28 -11.59 -31.98
C THR A 319 12.78 -12.98 -32.42
N ALA A 320 12.60 -13.31 -33.69
CA ALA A 320 13.13 -14.54 -34.31
C ALA A 320 14.68 -14.60 -34.37
N THR A 321 15.34 -13.45 -34.23
CA THR A 321 16.78 -13.30 -34.01
C THR A 321 17.00 -12.58 -32.66
N PRO A 322 16.62 -13.21 -31.52
CA PRO A 322 16.47 -12.73 -30.16
C PRO A 322 17.22 -11.46 -29.79
N ALA A 323 16.61 -10.34 -30.14
CA ALA A 323 16.82 -9.11 -29.42
C ALA A 323 15.86 -9.14 -28.23
N GLN A 324 16.40 -9.43 -27.04
CA GLN A 324 15.59 -9.56 -25.83
C GLN A 324 15.09 -8.18 -25.41
N VAL A 325 13.78 -8.07 -25.21
CA VAL A 325 13.14 -6.81 -24.84
C VAL A 325 13.08 -6.73 -23.33
N VAL A 326 13.43 -5.57 -22.76
CA VAL A 326 13.24 -5.30 -21.31
C VAL A 326 11.76 -5.39 -20.94
N GLY A 327 11.46 -5.54 -19.65
CA GLY A 327 10.09 -5.45 -19.15
C GLY A 327 9.57 -4.01 -19.16
N GLY A 328 8.26 -3.85 -19.39
CA GLY A 328 7.61 -2.55 -19.46
C GLY A 328 7.35 -2.00 -18.08
N SER A 329 7.50 -0.69 -17.91
CA SER A 329 7.31 -0.02 -16.63
C SER A 329 5.88 0.49 -16.46
N SER A 330 5.54 0.87 -15.24
CA SER A 330 4.26 1.50 -14.95
C SER A 330 4.39 2.62 -13.94
N MET A 331 3.58 3.67 -14.03
CA MET A 331 3.58 4.73 -13.03
C MET A 331 2.97 4.26 -11.69
N PHE A 332 1.81 3.58 -11.73
CA PHE A 332 1.08 3.15 -10.53
C PHE A 332 0.86 1.64 -10.46
N GLY A 333 0.55 0.99 -11.58
CA GLY A 333 0.48 -0.47 -11.70
C GLY A 333 1.86 -1.15 -11.58
N GLY A 334 1.89 -2.48 -11.68
CA GLY A 334 3.14 -3.24 -11.61
C GLY A 334 3.95 -3.20 -12.91
N GLY A 335 5.27 -3.32 -12.79
CA GLY A 335 6.18 -3.50 -13.93
C GLY A 335 6.12 -4.91 -14.51
N GLY A 336 6.32 -5.06 -15.82
CA GLY A 336 6.41 -6.35 -16.50
C GLY A 336 7.77 -7.02 -16.33
N GLY A 337 7.83 -8.35 -16.40
CA GLY A 337 9.08 -9.11 -16.28
C GLY A 337 9.98 -9.01 -17.52
N GLY A 338 11.28 -9.22 -17.33
CA GLY A 338 12.27 -9.29 -18.41
C GLY A 338 12.23 -10.61 -19.18
N CYS A 339 12.78 -10.61 -20.39
CA CYS A 339 12.92 -11.77 -21.25
C CYS A 339 14.15 -12.61 -20.86
N GLY A 340 14.02 -13.94 -20.85
CA GLY A 340 15.16 -14.85 -20.67
C GLY A 340 16.10 -14.86 -21.88
N GLY A 341 17.36 -15.29 -21.71
CA GLY A 341 18.33 -15.35 -22.80
C GLY A 341 17.96 -16.40 -23.87
N GLY A 342 18.60 -16.35 -25.05
CA GLY A 342 18.34 -17.29 -26.16
C GLY A 342 19.61 -17.79 -26.85
N LYS A 343 19.45 -18.73 -27.78
CA LYS A 343 20.48 -19.28 -28.70
C LYS A 343 19.93 -19.26 -30.12
N ILE A 344 20.56 -18.53 -31.04
CA ILE A 344 19.90 -18.16 -32.30
C ILE A 344 20.74 -18.08 -33.56
N THR A 345 21.98 -18.51 -33.51
CA THR A 345 22.69 -18.84 -34.74
C THR A 345 23.30 -20.20 -34.54
N ALA A 346 23.35 -21.02 -35.60
CA ALA A 346 24.10 -22.26 -35.55
C ALA A 346 25.56 -21.93 -35.18
N GLY A 347 25.90 -22.07 -33.89
CA GLY A 347 27.15 -21.57 -33.31
C GLY A 347 27.05 -21.33 -31.80
N PRO A 348 28.17 -21.08 -31.10
CA PRO A 348 28.24 -21.05 -29.64
C PRO A 348 27.74 -19.73 -28.99
N ALA A 349 27.08 -18.84 -29.74
CA ALA A 349 26.65 -17.55 -29.21
C ALA A 349 25.31 -17.63 -28.46
N VAL A 350 25.27 -16.97 -27.30
CA VAL A 350 24.05 -16.79 -26.48
C VAL A 350 23.66 -15.32 -26.44
N ASN A 351 22.37 -15.05 -26.48
CA ASN A 351 21.81 -13.72 -26.28
C ASN A 351 21.59 -13.48 -24.80
N GLN A 352 21.93 -12.28 -24.34
CA GLN A 352 21.74 -11.89 -22.95
C GLN A 352 20.24 -11.72 -22.65
N PRO A 353 19.78 -12.13 -21.46
CA PRO A 353 18.43 -11.79 -21.00
C PRO A 353 18.30 -10.29 -20.77
N SER A 354 17.09 -9.84 -20.45
CA SER A 354 16.80 -8.44 -20.17
C SER A 354 16.27 -8.22 -18.75
N ALA A 355 16.42 -6.99 -18.27
CA ALA A 355 15.86 -6.56 -16.99
C ALA A 355 14.33 -6.47 -17.04
N GLY A 356 13.68 -6.62 -15.87
CA GLY A 356 12.27 -6.31 -15.70
C GLY A 356 12.00 -4.80 -15.72
N GLY A 357 10.74 -4.42 -15.83
CA GLY A 357 10.27 -3.03 -15.79
C GLY A 357 10.09 -2.52 -14.36
N ALA A 358 10.29 -1.22 -14.18
CA ALA A 358 10.11 -0.53 -12.91
C ALA A 358 8.64 -0.14 -12.67
N SER A 359 8.34 0.17 -11.41
CA SER A 359 7.15 0.92 -11.04
C SER A 359 7.54 2.37 -10.74
N ASN A 360 6.59 3.31 -10.80
CA ASN A 360 6.85 4.76 -10.70
C ASN A 360 7.75 5.31 -11.83
N ALA A 361 7.64 4.72 -13.03
CA ALA A 361 8.42 5.13 -14.20
C ALA A 361 7.66 4.90 -15.51
N PHE A 362 7.95 5.74 -16.52
CA PHE A 362 7.55 5.53 -17.92
C PHE A 362 8.71 5.07 -18.81
N THR A 363 9.83 4.68 -18.20
CA THR A 363 11.00 4.16 -18.92
C THR A 363 11.04 2.66 -18.72
N ALA A 364 10.94 1.87 -19.79
CA ALA A 364 11.03 0.41 -19.70
C ALA A 364 12.38 -0.04 -19.11
N GLY A 365 12.38 -1.19 -18.44
CA GLY A 365 13.52 -1.66 -17.65
C GLY A 365 13.55 -1.08 -16.23
N GLY A 366 14.68 -1.23 -15.54
CA GLY A 366 14.90 -0.67 -14.19
C GLY A 366 14.27 -1.46 -13.03
N GLY A 367 13.59 -2.58 -13.32
CA GLY A 367 13.15 -3.56 -12.33
C GLY A 367 14.26 -4.54 -11.95
N GLY A 368 13.90 -5.81 -11.72
CA GLY A 368 14.86 -6.87 -11.45
C GLY A 368 15.92 -6.98 -12.54
N ALA A 369 17.19 -7.08 -12.14
CA ALA A 369 18.32 -7.18 -13.05
C ALA A 369 18.30 -8.51 -13.81
N ALA A 370 18.68 -8.44 -15.09
CA ALA A 370 18.90 -9.61 -15.92
C ALA A 370 19.97 -10.51 -15.30
N GLY A 371 19.79 -11.83 -15.45
CA GLY A 371 20.89 -12.77 -15.30
C GLY A 371 21.93 -12.60 -16.40
N VAL A 372 22.92 -13.48 -16.42
CA VAL A 372 24.00 -13.47 -17.41
C VAL A 372 23.99 -14.78 -18.15
N SER A 373 23.88 -14.70 -19.48
CA SER A 373 24.09 -15.82 -20.39
C SER A 373 25.59 -16.09 -20.52
N GLN A 374 26.00 -17.30 -20.13
CA GLN A 374 27.38 -17.78 -20.11
C GLN A 374 27.37 -19.31 -19.88
N ASN A 375 28.53 -19.97 -19.82
CA ASN A 375 28.60 -21.43 -19.60
C ASN A 375 27.85 -21.85 -18.33
N ALA A 376 28.02 -21.11 -17.23
CA ALA A 376 27.28 -21.24 -15.98
C ALA A 376 26.30 -20.07 -15.83
N PRO A 377 25.11 -20.13 -16.44
CA PRO A 377 24.21 -18.99 -16.52
C PRO A 377 23.69 -18.59 -15.13
N THR A 378 23.45 -17.30 -14.93
CA THR A 378 22.93 -16.79 -13.65
C THR A 378 21.44 -16.46 -13.74
N ALA A 379 20.75 -16.58 -12.61
CA ALA A 379 19.34 -16.25 -12.51
C ALA A 379 19.10 -14.74 -12.63
N GLY A 380 17.92 -14.37 -13.12
CA GLY A 380 17.46 -12.99 -13.00
C GLY A 380 17.10 -12.66 -11.55
N THR A 381 17.32 -11.41 -11.12
CA THR A 381 16.95 -11.00 -9.77
C THR A 381 15.44 -10.79 -9.67
N ALA A 382 14.90 -10.97 -8.46
CA ALA A 382 13.52 -10.59 -8.20
C ALA A 382 13.31 -9.09 -8.41
N GLY A 383 12.07 -8.72 -8.76
CA GLY A 383 11.61 -7.34 -8.69
C GLY A 383 11.44 -6.89 -7.23
N ALA A 384 11.50 -5.59 -7.01
CA ALA A 384 11.23 -4.97 -5.73
C ALA A 384 9.73 -4.95 -5.44
N ASP A 385 9.38 -5.21 -4.19
CA ASP A 385 8.00 -5.14 -3.70
C ASP A 385 7.45 -3.71 -3.78
N GLY A 386 6.15 -3.61 -4.10
CA GLY A 386 5.40 -2.36 -4.04
C GLY A 386 4.97 -1.97 -2.63
N ASN A 387 4.16 -0.92 -2.55
CA ASN A 387 3.54 -0.44 -1.31
C ASN A 387 2.26 0.33 -1.65
N SER A 388 1.68 1.05 -0.68
CA SER A 388 0.44 1.82 -0.84
C SER A 388 0.49 2.94 -1.89
N ARG A 389 1.65 3.26 -2.46
CA ARG A 389 1.82 4.29 -3.50
C ARG A 389 2.09 3.71 -4.89
N ILE A 390 2.76 2.56 -4.98
CA ILE A 390 3.32 2.05 -6.24
C ILE A 390 3.21 0.52 -6.30
N GLY A 391 3.03 -0.01 -7.51
CA GLY A 391 3.07 -1.46 -7.74
C GLY A 391 4.48 -2.06 -7.58
N GLY A 392 4.58 -3.38 -7.60
CA GLY A 392 5.86 -4.09 -7.60
C GLY A 392 6.55 -4.03 -8.96
N SER A 393 7.88 -4.01 -8.97
CA SER A 393 8.63 -4.06 -10.23
C SER A 393 8.72 -5.50 -10.77
N GLY A 394 8.94 -5.64 -12.08
CA GLY A 394 9.05 -6.93 -12.72
C GLY A 394 10.39 -7.61 -12.43
N GLY A 395 10.41 -8.95 -12.42
CA GLY A 395 11.64 -9.73 -12.25
C GLY A 395 12.50 -9.76 -13.52
N GLY A 396 13.82 -9.89 -13.36
CA GLY A 396 14.75 -10.00 -14.48
C GLY A 396 14.72 -11.36 -15.17
N GLY A 397 15.06 -11.41 -16.45
CA GLY A 397 15.15 -12.67 -17.19
C GLY A 397 16.37 -13.51 -16.80
N GLY A 398 16.25 -14.84 -16.92
CA GLY A 398 17.33 -15.80 -16.63
C GLY A 398 18.33 -15.95 -17.78
N GLY A 399 19.61 -16.14 -17.43
CA GLY A 399 20.69 -16.39 -18.38
C GLY A 399 20.58 -17.74 -19.12
N SER A 400 21.16 -17.79 -20.32
CA SER A 400 21.22 -18.98 -21.18
C SER A 400 22.62 -19.55 -21.33
N THR A 401 22.71 -20.79 -21.81
CA THR A 401 23.97 -21.49 -21.98
C THR A 401 24.06 -22.31 -23.26
N VAL A 402 25.26 -22.37 -23.82
CA VAL A 402 25.68 -23.33 -24.87
C VAL A 402 26.53 -24.46 -24.31
N GLN A 403 26.82 -24.47 -23.01
CA GLN A 403 27.58 -25.55 -22.38
C GLN A 403 26.75 -26.83 -22.41
N ALA A 404 27.32 -27.89 -22.99
CA ALA A 404 26.67 -29.19 -23.09
C ALA A 404 26.04 -29.64 -21.77
N ALA A 405 24.84 -30.21 -21.83
CA ALA A 405 24.09 -30.73 -20.69
C ALA A 405 23.86 -29.73 -19.54
N THR A 406 23.89 -28.42 -19.79
CA THR A 406 23.71 -27.40 -18.76
C THR A 406 22.33 -26.75 -18.85
N ALA A 407 21.68 -26.59 -17.69
CA ALA A 407 20.37 -25.98 -17.62
C ALA A 407 20.42 -24.46 -17.85
N GLY A 408 19.34 -23.91 -18.40
CA GLY A 408 19.12 -22.47 -18.40
C GLY A 408 18.82 -21.98 -16.99
N ALA A 409 19.15 -20.72 -16.70
CA ALA A 409 18.88 -20.15 -15.39
C ALA A 409 17.43 -19.67 -15.27
N VAL A 410 16.92 -19.68 -14.05
CA VAL A 410 15.54 -19.26 -13.75
C VAL A 410 15.36 -17.75 -13.91
N GLY A 411 14.15 -17.35 -14.31
CA GLY A 411 13.71 -15.95 -14.26
C GLY A 411 13.45 -15.48 -12.82
N GLY A 412 13.67 -14.20 -12.56
CA GLY A 412 13.36 -13.57 -11.28
C GLY A 412 11.86 -13.47 -11.04
N LYS A 413 11.42 -13.62 -9.79
CA LYS A 413 10.03 -13.38 -9.39
C LYS A 413 9.67 -11.90 -9.56
N GLY A 414 8.42 -11.60 -9.87
CA GLY A 414 7.91 -10.24 -9.77
C GLY A 414 7.74 -9.81 -8.32
N GLY A 415 7.95 -8.52 -8.03
CA GLY A 415 7.66 -7.96 -6.71
C GLY A 415 6.16 -7.99 -6.42
N SER A 416 5.79 -8.12 -5.14
CA SER A 416 4.40 -8.00 -4.68
C SER A 416 3.77 -6.67 -5.12
N HIS A 417 2.44 -6.58 -5.13
CA HIS A 417 1.66 -5.49 -5.73
C HIS A 417 1.73 -5.50 -7.26
N GLY A 418 1.74 -6.71 -7.82
CA GLY A 418 1.49 -6.90 -9.25
C GLY A 418 2.72 -6.93 -10.16
N GLY A 419 3.94 -7.08 -9.68
CA GLY A 419 5.12 -7.22 -10.55
C GLY A 419 5.08 -8.49 -11.40
N GLY A 420 5.40 -8.41 -12.69
CA GLY A 420 5.46 -9.55 -13.60
C GLY A 420 6.72 -10.40 -13.40
N GLY A 421 6.60 -11.72 -13.56
CA GLY A 421 7.73 -12.66 -13.47
C GLY A 421 8.65 -12.61 -14.69
N GLY A 422 9.97 -12.69 -14.49
CA GLY A 422 10.95 -12.76 -15.56
C GLY A 422 10.93 -14.09 -16.31
N GLY A 423 11.30 -14.11 -17.58
CA GLY A 423 11.38 -15.32 -18.39
C GLY A 423 12.61 -16.16 -18.06
N GLY A 424 12.51 -17.49 -18.19
CA GLY A 424 13.62 -18.41 -17.99
C GLY A 424 14.58 -18.46 -19.18
N GLY A 425 15.87 -18.64 -18.94
CA GLY A 425 16.86 -18.80 -20.00
C GLY A 425 16.78 -20.17 -20.68
N CYS A 426 17.27 -20.27 -21.92
CA CYS A 426 17.32 -21.56 -22.61
C CYS A 426 18.48 -22.44 -22.08
N GLY A 427 18.21 -23.76 -21.99
CA GLY A 427 19.19 -24.77 -21.63
C GLY A 427 19.80 -25.45 -22.85
N HIS A 428 20.91 -26.15 -22.66
CA HIS A 428 21.57 -26.93 -23.70
C HIS A 428 21.42 -28.43 -23.41
N ASN A 429 20.75 -29.14 -24.32
CA ASN A 429 20.43 -30.57 -24.20
C ASN A 429 21.68 -31.39 -23.76
N ALA A 430 21.59 -32.26 -22.74
CA ALA A 430 20.40 -32.69 -21.98
C ALA A 430 19.96 -31.80 -20.80
N GLY A 431 20.54 -30.62 -20.62
CA GLY A 431 20.09 -29.68 -19.59
C GLY A 431 18.69 -29.13 -19.87
N LEU A 432 17.91 -28.87 -18.82
CA LEU A 432 16.55 -28.31 -18.93
C LEU A 432 16.59 -26.82 -19.30
N GLY A 433 15.48 -26.30 -19.83
CA GLY A 433 15.25 -24.85 -19.82
C GLY A 433 15.20 -24.29 -18.40
N GLY A 434 15.43 -22.99 -18.26
CA GLY A 434 15.17 -22.28 -17.01
C GLY A 434 13.66 -22.12 -16.80
N ALA A 435 13.19 -22.30 -15.57
CA ALA A 435 11.81 -21.93 -15.21
C ALA A 435 11.61 -20.42 -15.36
N GLY A 436 10.38 -20.00 -15.66
CA GLY A 436 10.02 -18.60 -15.49
C GLY A 436 10.01 -18.18 -14.02
N GLY A 437 9.91 -16.88 -13.78
CA GLY A 437 9.59 -16.32 -12.47
C GLY A 437 8.08 -16.34 -12.24
N ALA A 438 7.65 -16.56 -11.00
CA ALA A 438 6.26 -16.31 -10.62
C ALA A 438 5.96 -14.80 -10.63
N GLY A 439 4.72 -14.42 -10.93
CA GLY A 439 4.25 -13.05 -10.75
C GLY A 439 4.07 -12.71 -9.27
N GLY A 440 4.15 -11.44 -8.91
CA GLY A 440 3.85 -10.95 -7.58
C GLY A 440 2.34 -10.95 -7.29
N ALA A 441 1.97 -11.21 -6.04
CA ALA A 441 0.57 -11.10 -5.60
C ALA A 441 0.04 -9.67 -5.74
N GLY A 442 -1.30 -9.52 -5.76
CA GLY A 442 -1.96 -8.23 -5.64
C GLY A 442 -1.90 -7.68 -4.22
N ALA A 443 -2.57 -6.55 -3.98
CA ALA A 443 -2.73 -5.97 -2.65
C ALA A 443 -3.95 -5.03 -2.59
N ILE A 444 -4.46 -4.78 -1.38
CA ILE A 444 -5.51 -3.81 -1.10
C ILE A 444 -5.13 -2.99 0.13
N TYR A 445 -5.34 -1.68 0.08
CA TYR A 445 -5.27 -0.78 1.23
C TYR A 445 -6.58 -0.01 1.32
N ILE A 446 -7.13 0.05 2.54
CA ILE A 446 -8.42 0.67 2.80
C ILE A 446 -8.21 1.72 3.88
N PHE A 447 -8.48 2.98 3.53
CA PHE A 447 -8.34 4.13 4.40
C PHE A 447 -9.73 4.63 4.77
N SER A 448 -10.02 4.75 6.07
CA SER A 448 -11.28 5.29 6.58
C SER A 448 -11.01 6.62 7.30
N TYR A 449 -11.82 7.65 7.04
CA TYR A 449 -11.68 8.99 7.64
C TYR A 449 -12.99 9.78 7.68
#